data_AF-A0A0D2G0T4-F1
#
_entry.id   AF-A0A0D2G0T4-F1
#
_cell.length_a   1.000
_cell.length_b   1.000
_cell.length_c   1.000
_cell.angle_alpha   90.00
_cell.angle_beta   90.00
_cell.angle_gamma   90.00
#
_symmetry.space_group_name_H-M   'P 1'
#
loop_
_entity.id
_entity.type
_entity.pdbx_description
1 polymer ?
#
loop_
_entity_poly.entity_id
_entity_poly.type
_entity_poly.pdbx_seq_one_letter_code
_entity_poly.pdbx_strand_id
1 'polypeptide(L)'
;MSKETFKGTFPRADRGRVYEKYEEKHREEILVMLREMDNKLGRCSISLGHTAFHYLFVERRISDVENISSELLRRVAEVDAVSYSSGQLNFDVSRTYLFLGAAQQEQGKLWEAWANLEASLNLRCRPVSVGERDPLLNAILEAWISVGTALGEDDRVAVWEQQQDAISCSLEQIDRRDR
;
A
#
# COMPACT_ATOMS: atom_id res chain seq x y z
N MET A 1 -16.99 -13.12 17.32
CA MET A 1 -15.66 -12.95 16.68
C MET A 1 -15.79 -11.87 15.65
N SER A 2 -15.18 -10.71 15.92
CA SER A 2 -15.36 -9.47 15.15
C SER A 2 -14.77 -9.61 13.75
N LYS A 3 -15.57 -9.29 12.73
CA LYS A 3 -15.14 -9.13 11.33
C LYS A 3 -14.61 -7.71 11.18
N GLU A 4 -13.33 -7.49 11.44
CA GLU A 4 -12.66 -6.29 10.94
C GLU A 4 -11.87 -6.65 9.70
N THR A 5 -12.56 -6.53 8.57
CA THR A 5 -11.97 -6.49 7.23
C THR A 5 -11.09 -5.24 7.15
N PHE A 6 -9.87 -5.37 6.62
CA PHE A 6 -9.00 -4.25 6.22
C PHE A 6 -9.84 -3.09 5.62
N LYS A 7 -9.98 -1.99 6.37
CA LYS A 7 -10.84 -0.83 6.03
C LYS A 7 -10.23 0.09 4.97
N GLY A 8 -9.21 -0.35 4.25
CA GLY A 8 -8.66 0.33 3.08
C GLY A 8 -9.52 0.18 1.82
N THR A 9 -10.85 0.24 1.93
CA THR A 9 -11.77 0.20 0.78
C THR A 9 -11.62 1.46 -0.06
N PHE A 10 -10.76 1.37 -1.08
CA PHE A 10 -10.70 2.37 -2.13
C PHE A 10 -11.99 2.30 -2.97
N PRO A 11 -12.77 3.38 -3.09
CA PRO A 11 -14.01 3.39 -3.84
C PRO A 11 -13.68 3.38 -5.33
N ARG A 12 -13.65 2.19 -5.94
CA ARG A 12 -13.81 1.91 -7.40
C ARG A 12 -13.49 0.47 -7.82
N ALA A 13 -13.29 -0.46 -6.90
CA ALA A 13 -13.28 -1.88 -7.27
C ALA A 13 -14.70 -2.44 -7.21
N ASP A 14 -15.58 -1.97 -8.11
CA ASP A 14 -16.76 -2.76 -8.43
C ASP A 14 -16.28 -4.16 -8.86
N ARG A 15 -17.00 -5.23 -8.54
CA ARG A 15 -16.69 -6.60 -8.98
C ARG A 15 -16.95 -6.74 -10.48
N GLY A 16 -16.34 -5.87 -11.29
CA GLY A 16 -16.48 -5.84 -12.74
C GLY A 16 -15.48 -6.79 -13.40
N ARG A 17 -15.43 -6.72 -14.74
CA ARG A 17 -14.66 -7.58 -15.66
C ARG A 17 -13.16 -7.76 -15.37
N VAL A 18 -12.59 -6.99 -14.44
CA VAL A 18 -11.18 -7.10 -14.03
C VAL A 18 -11.01 -8.15 -12.92
N TYR A 19 -12.01 -8.35 -12.05
CA TYR A 19 -12.01 -9.44 -11.07
C TYR A 19 -12.07 -10.80 -11.77
N GLU A 20 -12.95 -10.93 -12.76
CA GLU A 20 -13.13 -12.14 -13.58
C GLU A 20 -11.82 -12.60 -14.25
N LYS A 21 -10.87 -11.70 -14.50
CA LYS A 21 -9.57 -12.07 -15.09
C LYS A 21 -8.67 -12.89 -14.17
N TYR A 22 -8.87 -12.78 -12.87
CA TYR A 22 -8.08 -13.50 -11.87
C TYR A 22 -8.85 -14.67 -11.24
N GLU A 23 -10.13 -14.83 -11.59
CA GLU A 23 -10.98 -15.91 -11.14
C GLU A 23 -10.38 -17.26 -11.56
N GLU A 24 -10.36 -18.22 -10.64
CA GLU A 24 -9.74 -19.56 -10.80
C GLU A 24 -8.23 -19.56 -11.11
N LYS A 25 -7.57 -18.41 -11.15
CA LYS A 25 -6.15 -18.33 -11.50
C LYS A 25 -5.26 -18.61 -10.31
N HIS A 26 -4.30 -19.52 -10.50
CA HIS A 26 -3.26 -19.76 -9.51
C HIS A 26 -2.24 -18.62 -9.49
N ARG A 27 -1.49 -18.51 -8.38
CA ARG A 27 -0.48 -17.46 -8.16
C ARG A 27 0.49 -17.34 -9.34
N GLU A 28 0.95 -18.46 -9.87
CA GLU A 28 1.91 -18.53 -10.98
C GLU A 28 1.32 -17.94 -12.25
N GLU A 29 0.05 -18.23 -12.55
CA GLU A 29 -0.65 -17.67 -13.71
C GLU A 29 -0.80 -16.16 -13.57
N ILE A 30 -1.15 -15.67 -12.37
CA ILE A 30 -1.23 -14.23 -12.09
C ILE A 30 0.13 -13.57 -12.30
N LEU A 31 1.21 -14.18 -11.81
CA LEU A 31 2.57 -13.66 -12.01
C LEU A 31 2.99 -13.63 -13.49
N VAL A 32 2.63 -14.66 -14.27
CA VAL A 32 2.88 -14.69 -15.72
C VAL A 32 2.12 -13.58 -16.42
N MET A 33 0.82 -13.42 -16.10
CA MET A 33 0.01 -12.34 -16.68
C MET A 33 0.60 -10.96 -16.39
N LEU A 34 1.02 -10.70 -15.14
CA LEU A 34 1.66 -9.42 -14.79
C LEU A 34 2.97 -9.19 -15.57
N ARG A 35 3.80 -10.24 -15.75
CA ARG A 35 5.03 -10.16 -16.57
C ARG A 35 4.75 -9.94 -18.05
N GLU A 36 3.74 -10.58 -18.61
CA GLU A 36 3.38 -10.35 -20.01
C GLU A 36 2.90 -8.92 -20.23
N MET A 37 2.21 -8.34 -19.25
CA MET A 37 1.78 -6.96 -19.30
C MET A 37 2.95 -5.98 -19.16
N ASP A 38 3.95 -6.30 -18.32
CA ASP A 38 5.25 -5.56 -18.30
C ASP A 38 5.84 -5.44 -19.71
N ASN A 39 5.87 -6.56 -20.44
CA ASN A 39 6.45 -6.61 -21.78
C ASN A 39 5.63 -5.84 -22.83
N LYS A 40 4.30 -5.78 -22.66
CA LYS A 40 3.37 -5.14 -23.63
C LYS A 40 3.18 -3.65 -23.39
N LEU A 41 3.13 -3.23 -22.13
CA LEU A 41 2.75 -1.87 -21.73
C LEU A 41 3.92 -1.10 -21.09
N GLY A 42 5.10 -1.71 -21.00
CA GLY A 42 6.22 -1.19 -20.23
C GLY A 42 5.97 -1.32 -18.73
N ARG A 43 6.67 -0.50 -17.92
CA ARG A 43 6.70 -0.56 -16.45
C ARG A 43 5.38 -0.20 -15.74
N CYS A 44 4.25 -0.25 -16.45
CA CYS A 44 2.89 -0.05 -15.94
C CYS A 44 2.30 -1.27 -15.23
N SER A 45 3.05 -2.36 -15.02
CA SER A 45 2.50 -3.57 -14.37
C SER A 45 2.15 -3.38 -12.90
N ILE A 46 2.79 -2.45 -12.20
CA ILE A 46 2.59 -2.31 -10.74
C ILE A 46 1.17 -1.81 -10.44
N SER A 47 0.69 -0.83 -11.20
CA SER A 47 -0.68 -0.33 -11.07
C SER A 47 -1.74 -1.40 -11.37
N LEU A 48 -1.45 -2.30 -12.32
CA LEU A 48 -2.29 -3.47 -12.61
C LEU A 48 -2.16 -4.56 -11.55
N GLY A 49 -0.98 -4.73 -10.97
CA GLY A 49 -0.72 -5.59 -9.82
C GLY A 49 -1.61 -5.23 -8.62
N HIS A 50 -1.92 -3.95 -8.41
CA HIS A 50 -2.85 -3.55 -7.35
C HIS A 50 -4.26 -4.11 -7.54
N THR A 51 -4.73 -4.27 -8.78
CA THR A 51 -6.04 -4.91 -9.02
C THR A 51 -6.03 -6.39 -8.65
N ALA A 52 -4.93 -7.08 -8.93
CA ALA A 52 -4.74 -8.46 -8.48
C ALA A 52 -4.66 -8.54 -6.95
N PHE A 53 -3.98 -7.60 -6.28
CA PHE A 53 -3.90 -7.56 -4.81
C PHE A 53 -5.27 -7.40 -4.18
N HIS A 54 -6.11 -6.49 -4.68
CA HIS A 54 -7.48 -6.33 -4.20
C HIS A 54 -8.28 -7.62 -4.33
N TYR A 55 -8.24 -8.27 -5.50
CA TYR A 55 -8.88 -9.57 -5.71
C TYR A 55 -8.41 -10.60 -4.69
N LEU A 56 -7.09 -10.78 -4.55
CA LEU A 56 -6.50 -11.77 -3.65
C LEU A 56 -6.81 -11.49 -2.17
N PHE A 57 -6.87 -10.24 -1.75
CA PHE A 57 -7.31 -9.85 -0.41
C PHE A 57 -8.78 -10.23 -0.15
N VAL A 58 -9.66 -9.95 -1.12
CA VAL A 58 -11.09 -10.29 -1.02
C VAL A 58 -11.29 -11.80 -0.94
N GLU A 59 -10.54 -12.56 -1.74
CA GLU A 59 -10.55 -14.03 -1.73
C GLU A 59 -9.74 -14.63 -0.56
N ARG A 60 -9.22 -13.79 0.35
CA ARG A 60 -8.41 -14.19 1.53
C ARG A 60 -7.18 -15.04 1.15
N ARG A 61 -6.65 -14.86 -0.05
CA ARG A 61 -5.41 -15.47 -0.55
C ARG A 61 -4.20 -14.64 -0.10
N ILE A 62 -4.07 -14.45 1.21
CA ILE A 62 -3.11 -13.50 1.82
C ILE A 62 -1.66 -13.86 1.48
N SER A 63 -1.31 -15.14 1.49
CA SER A 63 0.05 -15.57 1.11
C SER A 63 0.35 -15.30 -0.36
N ASP A 64 -0.65 -15.28 -1.24
CA ASP A 64 -0.44 -14.92 -2.65
C ASP A 64 -0.19 -13.43 -2.81
N VAL A 65 -0.89 -12.59 -2.03
CA VAL A 65 -0.58 -11.15 -1.97
C VAL A 65 0.87 -10.95 -1.56
N GLU A 66 1.31 -11.53 -0.43
CA GLU A 66 2.68 -11.37 0.06
C GLU A 66 3.71 -11.77 -1.01
N ASN A 67 3.52 -12.94 -1.64
CA ASN A 67 4.43 -13.45 -2.65
C ASN A 67 4.50 -12.54 -3.89
N ILE A 68 3.33 -12.10 -4.40
CA ILE A 68 3.28 -11.28 -5.62
C ILE A 68 3.80 -9.87 -5.33
N SER A 69 3.43 -9.26 -4.20
CA SER A 69 3.96 -7.94 -3.81
C SER A 69 5.48 -7.98 -3.64
N SER A 70 6.02 -9.01 -2.99
CA SER A 70 7.48 -9.18 -2.84
C SER A 70 8.18 -9.29 -4.19
N GLU A 71 7.63 -10.08 -5.12
CA GLU A 71 8.22 -10.25 -6.45
C GLU A 71 8.14 -8.95 -7.27
N LEU A 72 7.06 -8.17 -7.17
CA LEU A 72 7.00 -6.86 -7.84
C LEU A 72 8.01 -5.87 -7.25
N LEU A 73 8.16 -5.83 -5.92
CA LEU A 73 9.15 -4.96 -5.26
C LEU A 73 10.59 -5.35 -5.61
N ARG A 74 10.88 -6.65 -5.73
CA ARG A 74 12.18 -7.15 -6.19
C ARG A 74 12.53 -6.61 -7.58
N ARG A 75 11.57 -6.59 -8.50
CA ARG A 75 11.75 -6.03 -9.86
C ARG A 75 11.94 -4.51 -9.83
N VAL A 76 11.26 -3.81 -8.94
CA VAL A 76 11.44 -2.36 -8.75
C VAL A 76 12.84 -2.05 -8.23
N ALA A 77 13.39 -2.87 -7.34
CA ALA A 77 14.75 -2.68 -6.83
C ALA A 77 15.84 -2.82 -7.92
N GLU A 78 15.52 -3.48 -9.04
CA GLU A 78 16.39 -3.53 -10.23
C GLU A 78 16.34 -2.21 -11.04
N VAL A 79 15.44 -1.29 -10.69
CA VAL A 79 15.32 0.05 -11.28
C VAL A 79 16.08 1.05 -10.41
N ASP A 80 16.78 2.01 -11.03
CA ASP A 80 17.48 3.09 -10.33
C ASP A 80 16.55 3.83 -9.34
N ALA A 81 16.97 3.93 -8.08
CA ALA A 81 16.23 4.52 -6.97
C ALA A 81 15.81 5.98 -7.20
N VAL A 82 16.52 6.69 -8.08
CA VAL A 82 16.15 8.05 -8.51
C VAL A 82 14.80 8.04 -9.27
N SER A 83 14.51 6.96 -10.01
CA SER A 83 13.36 6.86 -10.93
C SER A 83 11.99 6.84 -10.23
N TYR A 84 11.93 6.54 -8.93
CA TYR A 84 10.67 6.49 -8.15
C TYR A 84 10.67 7.43 -6.94
N SER A 85 11.55 8.44 -6.97
CA SER A 85 11.57 9.52 -5.99
C SER A 85 10.38 10.48 -6.10
N SER A 86 9.68 10.52 -7.24
CA SER A 86 8.48 11.31 -7.47
C SER A 86 7.57 10.70 -8.56
N GLY A 87 6.33 11.21 -8.68
CA GLY A 87 5.40 10.81 -9.74
C GLY A 87 4.65 9.49 -9.51
N GLN A 88 4.07 8.92 -10.58
CA GLN A 88 3.20 7.74 -10.49
C GLN A 88 3.93 6.50 -9.96
N LEU A 89 5.21 6.32 -10.31
CA LEU A 89 5.98 5.16 -9.85
C LEU A 89 6.22 5.21 -8.33
N ASN A 90 6.41 6.40 -7.75
CA ASN A 90 6.47 6.57 -6.29
C ASN A 90 5.18 6.07 -5.63
N PHE A 91 4.02 6.50 -6.16
CA PHE A 91 2.71 6.07 -5.67
C PHE A 91 2.56 4.55 -5.78
N ASP A 92 2.91 4.00 -6.94
CA ASP A 92 2.70 2.59 -7.24
C ASP A 92 3.57 1.67 -6.35
N VAL A 93 4.82 2.07 -6.14
CA VAL A 93 5.77 1.35 -5.26
C VAL A 93 5.36 1.47 -3.80
N SER A 94 5.01 2.69 -3.34
CA SER A 94 4.54 2.91 -1.97
C SER A 94 3.32 2.04 -1.67
N ARG A 95 2.35 2.01 -2.60
CA ARG A 95 1.15 1.18 -2.45
C ARG A 95 1.44 -0.31 -2.46
N THR A 96 2.46 -0.75 -3.20
CA THR A 96 2.88 -2.16 -3.18
C THR A 96 3.48 -2.55 -1.84
N TYR A 97 4.29 -1.68 -1.23
CA TYR A 97 4.77 -1.88 0.15
C TYR A 97 3.61 -1.93 1.17
N LEU A 98 2.59 -1.09 1.02
CA LEU A 98 1.39 -1.14 1.86
C LEU A 98 0.70 -2.50 1.79
N PHE A 99 0.48 -3.03 0.58
CA PHE A 99 -0.15 -4.35 0.43
C PHE A 99 0.70 -5.48 1.00
N LEU A 100 2.02 -5.42 0.82
CA LEU A 100 2.93 -6.38 1.43
C LEU A 100 2.86 -6.33 2.96
N GLY A 101 2.93 -5.14 3.55
CA GLY A 101 2.84 -4.94 4.99
C GLY A 101 1.51 -5.42 5.56
N ALA A 102 0.39 -5.09 4.90
CA ALA A 102 -0.94 -5.55 5.30
C ALA A 102 -1.06 -7.08 5.22
N ALA A 103 -0.51 -7.72 4.18
CA ALA A 103 -0.54 -9.18 4.07
C ALA A 103 0.32 -9.87 5.14
N GLN A 104 1.45 -9.26 5.51
CA GLN A 104 2.31 -9.74 6.58
C GLN A 104 1.66 -9.57 7.96
N GLN A 105 0.99 -8.44 8.19
CA GLN A 105 0.21 -8.19 9.41
C GLN A 105 -0.90 -9.23 9.58
N GLU A 106 -1.69 -9.51 8.55
CA GLU A 106 -2.73 -10.55 8.58
C GLU A 106 -2.18 -11.96 8.85
N GLN A 107 -0.91 -12.19 8.52
CA GLN A 107 -0.20 -13.45 8.80
C GLN A 107 0.56 -13.44 10.14
N GLY A 108 0.48 -12.36 10.93
CA GLY A 108 1.15 -12.22 12.22
C GLY A 108 2.66 -11.90 12.13
N LYS A 109 3.18 -11.60 10.95
CA LYS A 109 4.57 -11.22 10.69
C LYS A 109 4.77 -9.72 10.97
N LEU A 110 4.57 -9.33 12.24
CA LEU A 110 4.40 -7.93 12.62
C LEU A 110 5.66 -7.07 12.38
N TRP A 111 6.85 -7.61 12.62
CA TRP A 111 8.10 -6.86 12.38
C TRP A 111 8.39 -6.66 10.89
N GLU A 112 8.11 -7.66 10.06
CA GLU A 112 8.20 -7.54 8.61
C GLU A 112 7.16 -6.55 8.07
N ALA A 113 5.93 -6.59 8.61
CA ALA A 113 4.89 -5.64 8.27
C ALA A 113 5.32 -4.20 8.61
N TRP A 114 5.85 -3.99 9.82
CA TRP A 114 6.38 -2.71 10.27
C TRP A 114 7.44 -2.15 9.32
N ALA A 115 8.45 -2.96 8.99
CA ALA A 115 9.54 -2.54 8.11
C ALA A 115 9.04 -2.15 6.70
N ASN A 116 8.09 -2.91 6.15
CA ASN A 116 7.52 -2.60 4.83
C ASN A 116 6.62 -1.35 4.86
N LEU A 117 5.84 -1.17 5.92
CA LEU A 117 5.00 0.03 6.10
C LEU A 117 5.86 1.28 6.32
N GLU A 118 6.95 1.17 7.07
CA GLU A 118 7.93 2.25 7.24
C GLU A 118 8.62 2.61 5.90
N ALA A 119 8.98 1.60 5.09
CA ALA A 119 9.50 1.84 3.73
C ALA A 119 8.47 2.54 2.83
N SER A 120 7.19 2.15 2.93
CA SER A 120 6.08 2.78 2.22
C SER A 120 5.93 4.26 2.61
N LEU A 121 5.93 4.54 3.92
CA LEU A 121 5.81 5.87 4.49
C LEU A 121 6.96 6.77 4.03
N ASN A 122 8.20 6.32 4.24
CA ASN A 122 9.41 7.05 3.84
C ASN A 122 9.47 7.35 2.35
N LEU A 123 8.91 6.47 1.51
CA LEU A 123 8.84 6.69 0.07
C LEU A 123 7.78 7.73 -0.28
N ARG A 124 6.56 7.61 0.28
CA ARG A 124 5.44 8.50 -0.03
C ARG A 124 5.65 9.92 0.47
N CYS A 125 6.33 10.08 1.61
CA CYS A 125 6.66 11.38 2.20
C CYS A 125 7.68 12.21 1.40
N ARG A 126 8.32 11.64 0.35
CA ARG A 126 9.27 12.39 -0.49
C ARG A 126 8.58 13.44 -1.39
N PRO A 127 7.59 13.06 -2.22
CA PRO A 127 6.87 14.03 -3.05
C PRO A 127 5.67 14.67 -2.36
N VAL A 128 5.17 14.09 -1.26
CA VAL A 128 3.97 14.53 -0.55
C VAL A 128 4.37 14.89 0.86
N SER A 129 4.18 16.15 1.24
CA SER A 129 4.40 16.55 2.63
C SER A 129 3.40 15.82 3.52
N VAL A 130 3.85 15.38 4.69
CA VAL A 130 2.93 14.88 5.71
C VAL A 130 1.89 15.99 5.91
N GLY A 131 0.62 15.70 5.63
CA GLY A 131 -0.46 16.66 5.73
C GLY A 131 -1.11 17.19 4.49
N GLU A 132 -0.62 16.83 3.32
CA GLU A 132 -1.47 16.96 2.14
C GLU A 132 -2.57 15.89 2.20
N ARG A 133 -3.73 16.16 1.59
CA ARG A 133 -4.81 15.16 1.45
C ARG A 133 -4.38 14.07 0.48
N ASP A 134 -3.57 13.12 0.96
CA ASP A 134 -3.15 11.94 0.23
C ASP A 134 -3.76 10.67 0.85
N PRO A 135 -4.77 10.06 0.20
CA PRO A 135 -5.44 8.87 0.72
C PRO A 135 -4.50 7.67 0.93
N LEU A 136 -3.43 7.56 0.14
CA LEU A 136 -2.46 6.48 0.28
C LEU A 136 -1.61 6.67 1.54
N LEU A 137 -1.10 7.89 1.78
CA LEU A 137 -0.36 8.23 3.00
C LEU A 137 -1.18 7.94 4.26
N ASN A 138 -2.45 8.34 4.28
CA ASN A 138 -3.34 8.04 5.41
C ASN A 138 -3.52 6.53 5.64
N ALA A 139 -3.73 5.76 4.56
CA ALA A 139 -3.86 4.30 4.67
C ALA A 139 -2.56 3.63 5.17
N ILE A 140 -1.40 4.17 4.78
CA ILE A 140 -0.10 3.70 5.28
C ILE A 140 0.03 3.97 6.78
N LEU A 141 -0.30 5.18 7.22
CA LEU A 141 -0.24 5.57 8.63
C LEU A 141 -1.18 4.72 9.48
N GLU A 142 -2.44 4.54 9.07
CA GLU A 142 -3.40 3.69 9.78
C GLU A 142 -2.89 2.26 9.96
N ALA A 143 -2.33 1.66 8.89
CA ALA A 143 -1.77 0.32 8.96
C ALA A 143 -0.53 0.25 9.87
N TRP A 144 0.36 1.25 9.78
CA TRP A 144 1.58 1.29 10.58
C TRP A 144 1.30 1.48 12.07
N ILE A 145 0.36 2.38 12.42
CA ILE A 145 -0.15 2.56 13.80
C ILE A 145 -0.72 1.24 14.31
N SER A 146 -1.56 0.58 13.51
CA SER A 146 -2.16 -0.71 13.88
C SER A 146 -1.10 -1.78 14.19
N VAL A 147 -0.05 -1.88 13.38
CA VAL A 147 1.07 -2.81 13.63
C VAL A 147 1.88 -2.38 14.86
N GLY A 148 2.13 -1.09 15.05
CA GLY A 148 2.85 -0.55 16.20
C GLY A 148 2.18 -0.86 17.53
N THR A 149 0.87 -0.60 17.62
CA THR A 149 0.07 -0.97 18.78
C THR A 149 0.09 -2.48 19.03
N ALA A 150 0.03 -3.30 17.97
CA ALA A 150 0.13 -4.76 18.11
C ALA A 150 1.51 -5.23 18.60
N LEU A 151 2.57 -4.47 18.31
CA LEU A 151 3.93 -4.70 18.80
C LEU A 151 4.20 -4.11 20.19
N GLY A 152 3.36 -3.21 20.68
CA GLY A 152 3.60 -2.43 21.91
C GLY A 152 4.61 -1.28 21.73
N GLU A 153 4.79 -0.79 20.50
CA GLU A 153 5.69 0.32 20.15
C GLU A 153 4.99 1.69 20.26
N ASP A 154 4.23 1.89 21.34
CA ASP A 154 3.34 3.06 21.53
C ASP A 154 4.10 4.39 21.48
N ASP A 155 5.34 4.44 21.99
CA ASP A 155 6.19 5.64 21.93
C ASP A 155 6.52 6.05 20.49
N ARG A 156 6.72 5.08 19.60
CA ARG A 156 7.03 5.36 18.17
C ARG A 156 5.77 5.75 17.41
N VAL A 157 4.63 5.15 17.76
CA VAL A 157 3.31 5.49 17.24
C VAL A 157 2.95 6.94 17.60
N ALA A 158 3.11 7.32 18.86
CA ALA A 158 2.75 8.65 19.37
C ALA A 158 3.49 9.80 18.67
N VAL A 159 4.77 9.60 18.31
CA VAL A 159 5.55 10.61 17.57
C VAL A 159 4.91 10.94 16.22
N TRP A 160 4.35 9.94 15.54
CA TRP A 160 3.73 10.12 14.23
C TRP A 160 2.29 10.63 14.31
N GLU A 161 1.51 10.18 15.30
CA GLU A 161 0.19 10.76 15.59
C GLU A 161 0.29 12.26 15.87
N GLN A 162 1.29 12.67 16.67
CA GLN A 162 1.53 14.08 16.95
C GLN A 162 1.88 14.89 15.70
N GLN A 163 2.65 14.30 14.78
CA GLN A 163 2.94 14.93 13.49
C GLN A 163 1.64 15.08 12.68
N GLN A 164 0.81 14.03 12.58
CA GLN A 164 -0.46 14.04 11.84
C GLN A 164 -1.48 15.06 12.39
N ASP A 165 -1.55 15.23 13.72
CA ASP A 165 -2.44 16.20 14.36
C ASP A 165 -2.02 17.65 14.10
N ALA A 166 -0.71 17.95 14.24
CA ALA A 166 -0.17 19.29 13.97
C ALA A 166 -0.46 19.74 12.53
N ILE A 167 -0.46 18.77 11.64
CA ILE A 167 -0.75 18.89 10.23
C ILE A 167 -2.24 19.11 9.96
N SER A 168 -3.11 18.30 10.56
CA SER A 168 -4.56 18.39 10.37
C SER A 168 -5.09 19.73 10.88
N CYS A 169 -4.58 20.19 12.02
CA CYS A 169 -4.87 21.53 12.56
C CYS A 169 -4.42 22.66 11.61
N SER A 170 -3.29 22.50 10.92
CA SER A 170 -2.78 23.51 9.98
C SER A 170 -3.66 23.62 8.73
N LEU A 171 -4.19 22.50 8.23
CA LEU A 171 -5.11 22.48 7.08
C LEU A 171 -6.47 23.11 7.39
N GLU A 172 -7.04 22.85 8.57
CA GLU A 172 -8.29 23.48 8.99
C GLU A 172 -8.16 25.00 9.08
N GLN A 173 -6.99 25.50 9.45
CA GLN A 173 -6.72 26.94 9.51
C GLN A 173 -6.60 27.59 8.14
N ILE A 174 -6.10 26.85 7.13
CA ILE A 174 -6.04 27.31 5.73
C ILE A 174 -7.45 27.35 5.12
N ASP A 175 -8.26 26.28 5.29
CA ASP A 175 -9.64 26.24 4.77
C ASP A 175 -10.56 27.30 5.40
N ARG A 176 -10.25 27.77 6.62
CA ARG A 176 -10.94 28.90 7.26
C ARG A 176 -10.45 30.27 6.81
N ARG A 177 -9.24 30.39 6.24
CA ARG A 177 -8.68 31.65 5.71
C ARG A 177 -9.11 31.93 4.28
N ASP A 178 -9.46 30.89 3.53
CA ASP A 178 -9.88 30.98 2.12
C ASP A 178 -11.41 31.08 1.94
N ARG A 179 -12.17 31.31 3.03
CA ARG A 179 -13.62 31.60 3.04
C ARG A 179 -13.89 33.03 3.50
#